data_AF-A0A2G9U031-F1
#
_entry.id   AF-A0A2G9U031-F1
#
_cell.length_a   1.000
_cell.length_b   1.000
_cell.length_c   1.000
_cell.angle_alpha   90.00
_cell.angle_beta   90.00
_cell.angle_gamma   90.00
#
_symmetry.space_group_name_H-M   'P 1'
#
loop_
_entity.id
_entity.type
_entity.pdbx_description
1 polymer ?
#
loop_
_entity_poly.entity_id
_entity_poly.type
_entity_poly.pdbx_seq_one_letter_code
_entity_poly.pdbx_strand_id
1 'polypeptide(L)'
;MTVMGRRSGGRARRLPGSFAVVALMSGRTVYRLSHNYENISTIVSNASTPSEPSFQAIEVASALTLAIGIVQLTIAVLGLDFLTTYFSEQIVAGFTTGAAVHVFVTQLKDITGIYGTPRRDGLGNAMLRVFDIAVEIYRANLITLLVSTVAMTALYIGKKLINPRVVARTPVPIPFELLA
;
A
#
# COMPACT_ATOMS: atom_id res chain seq x y z
N MET A 1 8.18 50.60 -3.58
CA MET A 1 6.81 50.25 -3.15
C MET A 1 6.30 49.20 -4.14
N THR A 2 5.94 47.96 -3.83
CA THR A 2 5.57 47.34 -2.54
C THR A 2 5.59 45.81 -2.70
N VAL A 3 6.38 45.16 -1.84
CA VAL A 3 6.17 43.85 -1.17
C VAL A 3 6.37 42.53 -1.96
N MET A 4 7.62 42.09 -1.86
CA MET A 4 8.09 40.74 -1.48
C MET A 4 7.08 39.93 -0.62
N GLY A 5 6.40 38.97 -1.23
CA GLY A 5 5.56 37.99 -0.53
C GLY A 5 6.40 36.89 0.12
N ARG A 6 6.68 37.05 1.43
CA ARG A 6 7.22 35.99 2.30
C ARG A 6 6.33 34.75 2.24
N ARG A 7 6.78 33.67 1.58
CA ARG A 7 6.30 32.31 1.89
C ARG A 7 6.91 31.88 3.22
N SER A 8 6.23 32.27 4.29
CA SER A 8 6.48 31.80 5.65
C SER A 8 6.41 30.26 5.67
N GLY A 9 7.53 29.64 6.06
CA GLY A 9 7.65 28.21 6.33
C GLY A 9 6.81 27.82 7.54
N GLY A 10 5.51 27.67 7.35
CA GLY A 10 4.66 26.91 8.27
C GLY A 10 5.03 25.44 8.14
N ARG A 11 5.72 24.88 9.14
CA ARG A 11 5.86 23.42 9.30
C ARG A 11 4.45 22.84 9.37
N ALA A 12 3.95 22.35 8.24
CA ALA A 12 2.67 21.67 8.16
C ALA A 12 2.76 20.42 9.03
N ARG A 13 2.16 20.46 10.22
CA ARG A 13 1.96 19.31 11.09
C ARG A 13 0.98 18.37 10.38
N ARG A 14 1.46 17.54 9.46
CA ARG A 14 0.65 16.47 8.87
C ARG A 14 0.51 15.39 9.93
N LEU A 15 -0.72 14.99 10.23
CA LEU A 15 -0.97 13.87 11.14
C LEU A 15 -0.32 12.60 10.59
N PRO A 16 0.24 11.72 11.44
CA PRO A 16 0.69 10.42 11.01
C PRO A 16 -0.51 9.63 10.48
N GLY A 17 -0.44 9.24 9.21
CA GLY A 17 -1.44 8.41 8.53
C GLY A 17 -0.83 7.09 8.06
N SER A 18 -1.66 6.20 7.54
CA SER A 18 -1.20 4.95 6.94
C SER A 18 -0.55 5.22 5.57
N PHE A 19 0.71 4.82 5.43
CA PHE A 19 1.39 4.83 4.14
C PHE A 19 1.17 3.49 3.44
N ALA A 20 0.53 3.52 2.26
CA ALA A 20 0.16 2.32 1.51
C ALA A 20 1.34 1.37 1.25
N VAL A 21 2.52 1.91 0.96
CA VAL A 21 3.74 1.11 0.71
C VAL A 21 4.20 0.42 1.99
N VAL A 22 4.19 1.11 3.13
CA VAL A 22 4.56 0.54 4.43
C VAL A 22 3.59 -0.58 4.80
N ALA A 23 2.28 -0.36 4.60
CA ALA A 23 1.26 -1.38 4.85
C ALA A 23 1.42 -2.62 3.95
N LEU A 24 1.75 -2.43 2.67
CA LEU A 24 2.01 -3.54 1.74
C LEU A 24 3.26 -4.31 2.16
N MET A 25 4.34 -3.62 2.49
CA MET A 25 5.61 -4.24 2.91
C MET A 25 5.44 -5.01 4.22
N SER A 26 4.86 -4.38 5.26
CA SER A 26 4.63 -5.03 6.56
C SER A 26 3.66 -6.20 6.44
N GLY A 27 2.57 -6.04 5.68
CA GLY A 27 1.62 -7.11 5.41
C GLY A 27 2.27 -8.30 4.70
N ARG A 28 3.16 -8.05 3.73
CA ARG A 28 3.89 -9.12 3.03
C ARG A 28 4.88 -9.82 3.94
N THR A 29 5.61 -9.10 4.80
CA THR A 29 6.52 -9.72 5.77
C THR A 29 5.78 -10.55 6.81
N VAL A 30 4.66 -10.05 7.33
CA VAL A 30 3.82 -10.77 8.29
C VAL A 30 3.26 -12.04 7.64
N TYR A 31 2.70 -11.93 6.42
CA TYR A 31 2.19 -13.08 5.67
C TYR A 31 3.27 -14.14 5.45
N ARG A 32 4.49 -13.74 5.06
CA ARG A 32 5.60 -14.67 4.82
C ARG A 32 6.02 -15.40 6.09
N LEU A 33 6.20 -14.66 7.19
CA LEU A 33 6.72 -15.24 8.41
C LEU A 33 5.68 -16.12 9.11
N SER A 34 4.41 -15.68 9.13
CA SER A 34 3.31 -16.49 9.64
C SER A 34 3.13 -17.78 8.85
N HIS A 35 3.14 -17.72 7.51
CA HIS A 35 2.99 -18.91 6.69
C HIS A 35 4.20 -19.88 6.80
N ASN A 36 5.42 -19.34 6.93
CA ASN A 36 6.60 -20.17 7.18
C ASN A 36 6.54 -20.85 8.55
N TYR A 37 6.03 -20.17 9.58
CA TYR A 37 5.85 -20.78 10.90
C TYR A 37 4.82 -21.89 10.88
N GLU A 38 3.67 -21.69 10.21
CA GLU A 38 2.64 -22.73 10.04
C GLU A 38 3.23 -23.98 9.36
N ASN A 39 4.00 -23.80 8.28
CA ASN A 39 4.69 -24.88 7.59
C ASN A 39 5.69 -25.62 8.50
N ILE A 40 6.43 -24.92 9.35
CA ILE A 40 7.34 -25.55 10.31
C ILE A 40 6.55 -26.31 11.39
N SER A 41 5.47 -25.71 11.90
CA SER A 41 4.63 -26.35 12.92
C SER A 41 3.97 -27.63 12.40
N THR A 42 3.50 -27.64 11.15
CA THR A 42 2.90 -28.83 10.53
C THR A 42 3.93 -29.95 10.28
N ILE A 43 5.19 -29.61 9.95
CA ILE A 43 6.28 -30.59 9.85
C ILE A 43 6.61 -31.22 11.21
N VAL A 44 6.57 -30.43 12.29
CA VAL A 44 6.84 -30.90 13.67
C VAL A 44 5.62 -31.64 14.24
N SER A 45 4.42 -31.27 13.83
CA SER A 45 3.13 -31.80 14.30
C SER A 45 2.51 -32.78 13.29
N ASN A 46 3.16 -33.93 13.07
CA ASN A 46 2.44 -35.15 12.66
C ASN A 46 1.54 -35.70 13.81
N ALA A 47 1.15 -34.84 14.75
CA ALA A 47 0.27 -35.08 15.88
C ALA A 47 -0.78 -33.95 15.91
N SER A 48 -2.00 -34.34 15.56
CA SER A 48 -3.24 -33.58 15.51
C SER A 48 -3.41 -32.50 16.59
N THR A 49 -3.26 -31.23 16.22
CA THR A 49 -4.01 -30.11 16.83
C THR A 49 -4.27 -29.04 15.75
N PRO A 50 -5.52 -28.60 15.54
CA PRO A 50 -5.79 -27.46 14.67
C PRO A 50 -5.47 -26.19 15.45
N SER A 51 -4.34 -25.56 15.16
CA SER A 51 -4.00 -24.26 15.73
C SER A 51 -4.61 -23.15 14.87
N GLU A 52 -5.56 -22.42 15.45
CA GLU A 52 -6.18 -21.24 14.85
C GLU A 52 -5.10 -20.17 14.51
N PRO A 53 -4.95 -19.74 13.24
CA PRO A 53 -3.82 -18.93 12.78
C PRO A 53 -3.86 -17.44 13.21
N SER A 54 -4.86 -17.02 14.01
CA SER A 54 -5.06 -15.60 14.34
C SER A 54 -4.02 -15.02 15.29
N PHE A 55 -3.43 -15.84 16.17
CA PHE A 55 -2.49 -15.34 17.18
C PHE A 55 -1.10 -14.99 16.61
N GLN A 56 -0.60 -15.75 15.63
CA GLN A 56 0.77 -15.57 15.13
C GLN A 56 0.95 -14.34 14.24
N ALA A 57 -0.03 -13.97 13.42
CA ALA A 57 0.11 -12.79 12.56
C ALA A 57 0.22 -11.49 13.39
N ILE A 58 -0.50 -11.41 14.50
CA ILE A 58 -0.47 -10.29 15.44
C ILE A 58 0.86 -10.26 16.22
N GLU A 59 1.35 -11.41 16.65
CA GLU A 59 2.67 -11.53 17.30
C GLU A 59 3.79 -11.10 16.35
N VAL A 60 3.78 -11.54 15.10
CA VAL A 60 4.76 -11.11 14.10
C VAL A 60 4.66 -9.61 13.82
N ALA A 61 3.45 -9.08 13.66
CA ALA A 61 3.24 -7.66 13.39
C ALA A 61 3.69 -6.77 14.56
N SER A 62 3.43 -7.19 15.80
CA SER A 62 3.86 -6.46 17.01
C SER A 62 5.37 -6.50 17.20
N ALA A 63 6.01 -7.66 17.00
CA ALA A 63 7.47 -7.79 17.00
C ALA A 63 8.13 -6.95 15.90
N LEU A 64 7.56 -6.93 14.69
CA LEU A 64 8.03 -6.09 13.59
C LEU A 64 7.93 -4.60 13.95
N THR A 65 6.81 -4.18 14.55
CA THR A 65 6.61 -2.78 14.96
C THR A 65 7.61 -2.37 16.04
N LEU A 66 7.86 -3.22 17.02
CA LEU A 66 8.85 -3.00 18.07
C LEU A 66 10.26 -2.89 17.48
N ALA A 67 10.64 -3.80 16.58
CA ALA A 67 11.94 -3.77 15.91
C ALA A 67 12.15 -2.48 15.11
N ILE A 68 11.13 -2.02 14.38
CA ILE A 68 11.16 -0.73 13.67
C ILE A 68 11.39 0.41 14.66
N GLY A 69 10.73 0.39 15.81
CA GLY A 69 10.92 1.39 16.88
C GLY A 69 12.33 1.40 17.46
N ILE A 70 12.94 0.23 17.69
CA ILE A 70 14.33 0.13 18.14
C ILE A 70 15.28 0.74 17.10
N VAL A 71 15.11 0.38 15.81
CA VAL A 71 15.94 0.92 14.73
C VAL A 71 15.80 2.45 14.66
N GLN A 72 14.58 2.99 14.80
CA GLN A 72 14.35 4.43 14.84
C GLN A 72 15.05 5.09 16.04
N LEU A 73 15.01 4.47 17.23
CA LEU A 73 15.70 4.98 18.42
C LEU A 73 17.22 4.96 18.21
N THR A 74 17.77 3.89 17.64
CA THR A 74 19.21 3.81 17.33
C THR A 74 19.64 4.89 16.35
N ILE A 75 18.88 5.11 15.27
CA ILE A 75 19.14 6.17 14.29
C ILE A 75 19.09 7.56 14.96
N ALA A 76 18.12 7.78 15.86
CA ALA A 76 17.98 9.02 16.61
C ALA A 76 19.17 9.27 17.54
N VAL A 77 19.62 8.26 18.29
CA VAL A 77 20.78 8.36 19.19
C VAL A 77 22.08 8.60 18.42
N LEU A 78 22.24 7.99 17.25
CA LEU A 78 23.41 8.19 16.39
C LEU A 78 23.40 9.54 15.65
N GLY A 79 22.36 10.35 15.79
CA GLY A 79 22.27 11.66 15.11
C GLY A 79 22.22 11.55 13.58
N LEU A 80 21.81 10.40 13.04
CA LEU A 80 21.74 10.12 11.60
C LEU A 80 20.54 10.78 10.91
N ASP A 81 19.86 11.71 11.59
CA ASP A 81 18.75 12.49 11.03
C ASP A 81 19.20 13.40 9.87
N PHE A 82 20.50 13.70 9.79
CA PHE A 82 21.09 14.32 8.61
C PHE A 82 21.04 13.41 7.38
N LEU A 83 21.20 12.09 7.55
CA LEU A 83 21.18 11.13 6.44
C LEU A 83 19.77 10.91 5.88
N THR A 84 18.74 10.94 6.73
CA THR A 84 17.33 10.89 6.30
C THR A 84 16.95 12.16 5.55
N THR A 85 17.47 13.32 5.96
CA THR A 85 17.38 14.59 5.22
C THR A 85 18.17 14.54 3.90
N TYR A 86 19.23 13.73 3.85
CA TYR A 86 20.08 13.54 2.67
C TYR A 86 19.53 12.50 1.68
N PHE A 87 18.48 11.74 2.03
CA PHE A 87 17.67 11.09 1.01
C PHE A 87 17.03 12.19 0.16
N SER A 88 17.76 12.53 -0.90
CA SER A 88 17.42 13.44 -1.96
C SER A 88 15.92 13.32 -2.26
N GLU A 89 15.20 14.43 -2.34
CA GLU A 89 13.76 14.46 -2.67
C GLU A 89 13.46 13.62 -3.92
N GLN A 90 14.43 13.53 -4.81
CA GLN A 90 14.47 12.72 -6.02
C GLN A 90 14.44 11.21 -5.74
N ILE A 91 15.13 10.71 -4.72
CA ILE A 91 15.09 9.29 -4.30
C ILE A 91 13.71 8.95 -3.76
N VAL A 92 13.13 9.81 -2.92
CA VAL A 92 11.79 9.59 -2.34
C VAL A 92 10.72 9.65 -3.44
N ALA A 93 10.83 10.61 -4.37
CA ALA A 93 9.95 10.70 -5.54
C ALA A 93 10.10 9.47 -6.46
N GLY A 94 11.32 9.03 -6.74
CA GLY A 94 11.61 7.83 -7.53
C GLY A 94 11.06 6.56 -6.89
N PHE A 95 11.24 6.39 -5.58
CA PHE A 95 10.69 5.25 -4.84
C PHE A 95 9.15 5.27 -4.84
N THR A 96 8.54 6.43 -4.60
CA THR A 96 7.08 6.57 -4.56
C THR A 96 6.46 6.31 -5.93
N THR A 97 7.06 6.82 -7.00
CA THR A 97 6.60 6.56 -8.38
C THR A 97 6.75 5.09 -8.76
N GLY A 98 7.89 4.46 -8.44
CA GLY A 98 8.09 3.02 -8.64
C GLY A 98 7.11 2.17 -7.84
N ALA A 99 6.87 2.51 -6.57
CA ALA A 99 5.88 1.84 -5.73
C ALA A 99 4.46 2.04 -6.25
N ALA A 100 4.12 3.23 -6.77
CA ALA A 100 2.82 3.48 -7.38
C ALA A 100 2.58 2.63 -8.63
N VAL A 101 3.57 2.50 -9.52
CA VAL A 101 3.51 1.59 -10.68
C VAL A 101 3.38 0.15 -10.22
N HIS A 102 4.13 -0.27 -9.19
CA HIS A 102 4.01 -1.60 -8.62
C HIS A 102 2.59 -1.87 -8.10
N VAL A 103 2.02 -0.95 -7.30
CA VAL A 103 0.64 -1.06 -6.77
C VAL A 103 -0.37 -1.12 -7.92
N PHE A 104 -0.23 -0.26 -8.94
CA PHE A 104 -1.08 -0.28 -10.13
C PHE A 104 -1.07 -1.64 -10.83
N VAL A 105 0.12 -2.22 -11.07
CA VAL A 105 0.25 -3.56 -11.66
C VAL A 105 -0.40 -4.63 -10.78
N THR A 106 -0.29 -4.53 -9.45
CA THR A 106 -0.92 -5.50 -8.55
C THR A 106 -2.45 -5.41 -8.52
N GLN A 107 -3.02 -4.21 -8.66
CA GLN A 107 -4.47 -4.01 -8.69
C GLN A 107 -5.10 -4.32 -10.06
N LEU A 108 -4.31 -4.30 -11.14
CA LEU A 108 -4.82 -4.57 -12.49
C LEU A 108 -5.49 -5.94 -12.60
N LYS A 109 -5.02 -6.94 -11.84
CA LYS A 109 -5.63 -8.27 -11.77
C LYS A 109 -7.06 -8.23 -11.22
N ASP A 110 -7.30 -7.39 -10.21
CA ASP A 110 -8.62 -7.29 -9.57
C ASP A 110 -9.61 -6.55 -10.50
N ILE A 111 -9.13 -5.59 -11.28
CA ILE A 111 -9.91 -4.85 -12.29
C ILE A 111 -10.31 -5.76 -13.46
N THR A 112 -9.39 -6.61 -13.95
CA THR A 112 -9.67 -7.52 -15.08
C THR A 112 -10.45 -8.77 -14.68
N GLY A 113 -10.61 -9.05 -13.39
CA GLY A 113 -11.39 -10.18 -12.90
C GLY A 113 -10.81 -11.55 -13.27
N ILE A 114 -9.49 -11.63 -13.47
CA ILE A 114 -8.81 -12.89 -13.79
C ILE A 114 -8.56 -13.67 -12.49
N TYR A 115 -9.41 -14.67 -12.23
CA TYR A 115 -9.27 -15.57 -11.07
C TYR A 115 -8.51 -16.85 -11.46
N GLY A 116 -7.51 -17.24 -10.67
CA GLY A 116 -6.81 -18.54 -10.85
C GLY A 116 -5.31 -18.48 -11.17
N THR A 117 -4.68 -17.32 -11.34
CA THR A 117 -3.22 -17.26 -11.51
C THR A 117 -2.51 -17.56 -10.18
N PRO A 118 -1.56 -18.51 -10.13
CA PRO A 118 -0.73 -18.77 -8.95
C PRO A 118 -0.07 -17.47 -8.46
N ARG A 119 -0.07 -17.22 -7.15
CA ARG A 119 0.68 -16.10 -6.56
C ARG A 119 2.17 -16.33 -6.82
N ARG A 120 2.68 -15.81 -7.93
CA ARG A 120 4.12 -15.78 -8.21
C ARG A 120 4.77 -14.85 -7.19
N ASP A 121 5.83 -15.37 -6.58
CA ASP A 121 6.53 -14.89 -5.40
C ASP A 121 8.05 -15.00 -5.65
N GLY A 122 8.76 -13.87 -5.72
CA GLY A 122 10.10 -13.78 -6.33
C GLY A 122 10.51 -12.36 -6.79
N LEU A 123 11.77 -12.21 -7.20
CA LEU A 123 12.34 -10.97 -7.75
C LEU A 123 11.79 -10.74 -9.18
N GLY A 124 11.35 -9.53 -9.51
CA GLY A 124 10.84 -9.21 -10.86
C GLY A 124 9.39 -9.65 -11.14
N ASN A 125 8.65 -10.09 -10.12
CA ASN A 125 7.27 -10.57 -10.28
C ASN A 125 6.29 -9.58 -10.90
N ALA A 126 6.51 -8.27 -10.73
CA ALA A 126 5.64 -7.27 -11.33
C ALA A 126 5.63 -7.41 -12.87
N MET A 127 6.80 -7.58 -13.49
CA MET A 127 6.90 -7.76 -14.95
C MET A 127 6.26 -9.07 -15.41
N LEU A 128 6.52 -10.15 -14.67
CA LEU A 128 5.91 -11.46 -14.96
C LEU A 128 4.39 -11.41 -14.84
N ARG A 129 3.84 -10.69 -13.86
CA ARG A 129 2.38 -10.50 -13.72
C ARG A 129 1.79 -9.72 -14.88
N VAL A 130 2.47 -8.70 -15.39
CA VAL A 130 2.00 -7.94 -16.56
C VAL A 130 1.92 -8.86 -17.78
N PHE A 131 2.94 -9.70 -18.00
CA PHE A 131 2.91 -10.68 -19.08
C PHE A 131 1.79 -11.71 -18.90
N ASP A 132 1.64 -12.26 -17.70
CA ASP A 132 0.58 -13.24 -17.40
C ASP A 132 -0.83 -12.63 -17.60
N ILE A 133 -1.05 -11.37 -17.23
CA ILE A 133 -2.32 -10.65 -17.45
C ILE A 133 -2.55 -10.42 -18.95
N ALA A 134 -1.51 -10.06 -19.72
CA ALA A 134 -1.63 -9.82 -21.15
C ALA A 134 -2.01 -11.08 -21.93
N VAL A 135 -1.45 -12.24 -21.53
CA VAL A 135 -1.77 -13.53 -22.15
C VAL A 135 -3.17 -14.02 -21.74
N GLU A 136 -3.54 -13.86 -20.48
CA GLU A 136 -4.80 -14.39 -19.93
C GLU A 136 -5.98 -13.41 -20.07
N ILE A 137 -5.82 -12.33 -20.84
CA ILE A 137 -6.85 -11.29 -20.99
C ILE A 137 -8.17 -11.82 -21.58
N TYR A 138 -8.12 -12.94 -22.32
CA TYR A 138 -9.31 -13.60 -22.85
C TYR A 138 -10.18 -14.25 -21.77
N ARG A 139 -9.62 -14.60 -20.59
CA ARG A 139 -10.39 -15.10 -19.45
C ARG A 139 -10.92 -14.00 -18.52
N ALA A 140 -10.73 -12.73 -18.88
CA ALA A 140 -11.21 -11.62 -18.08
C ALA A 140 -12.73 -11.67 -17.92
N ASN A 141 -13.21 -11.42 -16.70
CA ASN A 141 -14.63 -11.34 -16.44
C ASN A 141 -15.15 -9.94 -16.83
N LEU A 142 -15.93 -9.89 -17.92
CA LEU A 142 -16.51 -8.65 -18.45
C LEU A 142 -17.37 -7.91 -17.42
N ILE A 143 -18.03 -8.63 -16.50
CA ILE A 143 -18.86 -8.04 -15.45
C ILE A 143 -17.98 -7.28 -14.45
N THR A 144 -16.90 -7.90 -13.98
CA THR A 144 -15.93 -7.27 -13.06
C THR A 144 -15.28 -6.04 -13.69
N LEU A 145 -14.98 -6.11 -14.98
CA LEU A 145 -14.42 -4.99 -15.75
C LEU A 145 -15.43 -3.83 -15.86
N LEU A 146 -16.70 -4.12 -16.12
CA LEU A 146 -17.75 -3.09 -16.19
C LEU A 146 -17.95 -2.42 -14.83
N VAL A 147 -18.08 -3.21 -13.76
CA VAL A 147 -18.28 -2.68 -12.39
C VAL A 147 -17.09 -1.82 -11.96
N SER A 148 -15.86 -2.29 -12.15
CA SER A 148 -14.66 -1.51 -11.83
C SER A 148 -14.56 -0.22 -12.65
N THR A 149 -14.92 -0.25 -13.94
CA THR A 149 -14.95 0.94 -14.80
C THR A 149 -15.98 1.96 -14.33
N VAL A 150 -17.19 1.51 -13.97
CA VAL A 150 -18.25 2.38 -13.45
C VAL A 150 -17.83 3.00 -12.12
N ALA A 151 -17.31 2.20 -11.19
CA ALA A 151 -16.83 2.68 -9.89
C ALA A 151 -15.71 3.71 -10.05
N MET A 152 -14.73 3.44 -10.91
CA MET A 152 -13.59 4.32 -11.17
C MET A 152 -14.03 5.64 -11.84
N THR A 153 -15.02 5.58 -12.73
CA THR A 153 -15.63 6.76 -13.36
C THR A 153 -16.42 7.59 -12.35
N ALA A 154 -17.24 6.95 -11.51
CA ALA A 154 -18.01 7.60 -10.45
C ALA A 154 -17.09 8.32 -9.45
N LEU A 155 -16.00 7.66 -9.02
CA LEU A 155 -15.02 8.24 -8.11
C LEU A 155 -14.26 9.40 -8.74
N TYR A 156 -13.89 9.28 -10.02
CA TYR A 156 -13.25 10.39 -10.76
C TYR A 156 -14.16 11.61 -10.86
N ILE A 157 -15.45 11.40 -11.17
CA ILE A 157 -16.45 12.48 -11.24
C ILE A 157 -16.67 13.09 -9.84
N GLY A 158 -16.81 12.28 -8.80
CA GLY A 158 -16.94 12.74 -7.42
C GLY A 158 -15.78 13.63 -7.00
N LYS A 159 -14.55 13.18 -7.25
CA LYS A 159 -13.34 13.91 -6.86
C LYS A 159 -13.08 15.15 -7.70
N LYS A 160 -13.37 15.13 -9.01
CA LYS A 160 -13.05 16.25 -9.92
C LYS A 160 -14.16 17.27 -10.05
N LEU A 161 -15.43 16.83 -10.03
CA LEU A 161 -16.58 17.66 -10.34
C LEU A 161 -17.37 18.06 -9.09
N ILE A 162 -17.47 17.16 -8.12
CA ILE A 162 -18.26 17.38 -6.90
C ILE A 162 -17.39 18.01 -5.81
N ASN A 163 -16.17 17.50 -5.59
CA ASN A 163 -15.26 18.04 -4.57
C ASN A 163 -15.02 19.57 -4.66
N PRO A 164 -14.69 20.17 -5.83
CA PRO A 164 -14.50 21.62 -5.89
C PRO A 164 -15.79 22.42 -5.67
N ARG A 165 -16.95 21.88 -6.07
CA ARG A 165 -18.26 22.53 -5.84
C ARG A 165 -18.73 22.41 -4.40
N VAL A 166 -18.37 21.33 -3.72
CA VAL A 166 -18.75 21.05 -2.33
C VAL A 166 -17.83 21.78 -1.36
N VAL A 167 -16.54 21.85 -1.63
CA VAL A 167 -15.60 22.68 -0.84
C VAL A 167 -15.96 24.17 -0.96
N ALA A 168 -16.54 24.59 -2.09
CA ALA A 168 -17.06 25.95 -2.25
C ALA A 168 -18.34 26.24 -1.42
N ARG A 169 -19.06 25.21 -0.95
CA ARG A 169 -20.34 25.37 -0.23
C ARG A 169 -20.32 24.86 1.22
N THR A 170 -19.33 24.04 1.58
CA THR A 170 -19.18 23.43 2.91
C THR A 170 -17.69 23.21 3.22
N PRO A 171 -17.23 23.47 4.46
CA PRO A 171 -15.83 23.29 4.86
C PRO A 171 -15.43 21.81 5.06
N VAL A 172 -16.35 20.86 4.85
CA VAL A 172 -16.12 19.43 5.07
C VAL A 172 -16.06 18.71 3.71
N PRO A 173 -14.93 18.05 3.39
CA PRO A 173 -14.83 17.22 2.18
C PRO A 173 -15.75 16.00 2.31
N ILE A 174 -16.52 15.70 1.26
CA ILE A 174 -17.41 14.53 1.25
C ILE A 174 -16.58 13.24 1.10
N PRO A 175 -16.82 12.20 1.91
CA PRO A 175 -16.13 10.93 1.82
C PRO A 175 -16.68 10.10 0.64
N PHE A 176 -16.30 10.45 -0.59
CA PHE A 176 -16.72 9.72 -1.80
C PHE A 176 -16.28 8.25 -1.80
N GLU A 177 -15.20 7.92 -1.07
CA GLU A 177 -14.70 6.54 -0.95
C GLU A 177 -15.60 5.62 -0.10
N LEU A 178 -16.55 6.17 0.67
CA LEU A 178 -17.57 5.38 1.39
C LEU A 178 -18.83 5.12 0.55
N LEU A 179 -19.00 5.85 -0.55
CA LEU A 179 -20.22 5.84 -1.36
C LEU A 179 -20.10 5.01 -2.65
N ALA A 180 -18.87 4.73 -3.08
CA ALA A 180 -18.55 3.99 -4.30
C ALA A 180 -18.20 2.54 -3.97
#